data_AF-A0A5C7I6Z2-F1
#
_entry.id   AF-A0A5C7I6Z2-F1
#
_cell.length_a   1.000
_cell.length_b   1.000
_cell.length_c   1.000
_cell.angle_alpha   90.00
_cell.angle_beta   90.00
_cell.angle_gamma   90.00
#
_symmetry.space_group_name_H-M   'P 1'
#
loop_
_entity.id
_entity.type
_entity.pdbx_description
1 polymer ?
#
loop_
_entity_poly.entity_id
_entity_poly.type
_entity_poly.pdbx_seq_one_letter_code
_entity_poly.pdbx_strand_id
1 'polypeptide(L)'
;MNNEWLQSMYSARQQWVPVYMRDTFFGEISVTDKSGGNLFFDGHLTAMTTIQMLIKQYEKAVASWHDKELKADYDTTNTTPVLKTPSPMEKQAGNLYTRRIFMKFQEELVETLANPATKVDDSGTITTYRVAKFGQDHKARTVSFNSFEMKASCSCQMFEYSGIICRHILAVFRAKNVLTLPSQYVLKRWTRNAKTGAAVDERASDLPNNTQESLNVRYNNLRQEAIKYVEEGAKSIHIYNVAMDALREASSKLAIAKNQSSGPTHGSTLSNGASQELHAAEGTQTQTYQSADMKEKKIQEMTAELENINHRSEVYRSNLLAVLKDIEEQKLKLSVKVQNARLSLKE
;
A
#
# COMPACT_ATOMS: atom_id res chain seq x y z
N MET A 1 -0.33 -0.32 50.95
CA MET A 1 -0.07 -0.74 49.55
C MET A 1 -0.99 0.01 48.57
N ASN A 2 -1.10 1.34 48.67
CA ASN A 2 -1.90 2.17 47.76
C ASN A 2 -0.96 3.13 47.04
N ASN A 3 -0.28 2.66 46.00
CA ASN A 3 0.45 3.54 45.10
C ASN A 3 -0.39 3.68 43.82
N GLU A 4 -1.06 4.83 43.68
CA GLU A 4 -1.94 5.14 42.55
C GLU A 4 -1.21 5.05 41.21
N TRP A 5 0.08 5.39 41.16
CA TRP A 5 0.88 5.27 39.95
C TRP A 5 1.06 3.80 39.53
N LEU A 6 1.34 2.90 40.49
CA LEU A 6 1.42 1.46 40.20
C LEU A 6 0.07 0.89 39.77
N GLN A 7 -1.03 1.33 40.38
CA GLN A 7 -2.38 0.91 39.96
C GLN A 7 -2.75 1.44 38.57
N SER A 8 -2.37 2.68 38.25
CA SER A 8 -2.57 3.28 36.92
C SER A 8 -1.74 2.56 35.86
N MET A 9 -0.44 2.34 36.11
CA MET A 9 0.44 1.57 35.22
C MET A 9 -0.06 0.13 35.02
N TYR A 10 -0.50 -0.53 36.10
CA TYR A 10 -1.08 -1.85 36.01
C TYR A 10 -2.37 -1.82 35.18
N SER A 11 -3.25 -0.84 35.36
CA SER A 11 -4.50 -0.72 34.58
C SER A 11 -4.23 -0.46 33.09
N ALA A 12 -3.23 0.37 32.79
CA ALA A 12 -2.78 0.67 31.43
C ALA A 12 -2.15 -0.52 30.71
N ARG A 13 -1.87 -1.65 31.38
CA ARG A 13 -1.28 -2.86 30.77
C ARG A 13 -2.05 -3.39 29.56
N GLN A 14 -3.37 -3.16 29.52
CA GLN A 14 -4.22 -3.52 28.38
C GLN A 14 -3.80 -2.78 27.09
N GLN A 15 -3.19 -1.60 27.22
CA GLN A 15 -2.79 -0.73 26.11
C GLN A 15 -1.37 -0.96 25.61
N TRP A 16 -0.59 -1.89 26.20
CA TRP A 16 0.78 -2.16 25.74
C TRP A 16 1.26 -3.61 25.92
N VAL A 17 0.61 -4.43 26.73
CA VAL A 17 1.00 -5.85 26.90
C VAL A 17 0.43 -6.69 25.76
N PRO A 18 1.27 -7.41 24.99
CA PRO A 18 0.84 -8.13 23.79
C PRO A 18 -0.27 -9.17 23.99
N VAL A 19 -0.42 -9.73 25.20
CA VAL A 19 -1.45 -10.75 25.47
C VAL A 19 -2.87 -10.20 25.38
N TYR A 20 -3.06 -8.91 25.68
CA TYR A 20 -4.37 -8.24 25.66
C TYR A 20 -4.69 -7.58 24.31
N MET A 21 -3.78 -7.69 23.35
CA MET A 21 -3.85 -7.02 22.05
C MET A 21 -4.10 -7.97 20.89
N ARG A 22 -4.27 -9.27 21.17
CA ARG A 22 -4.29 -10.31 20.13
C ARG A 22 -5.56 -10.29 19.27
N ASP A 23 -6.63 -9.70 19.78
CA ASP A 23 -7.90 -9.49 19.08
C ASP A 23 -7.98 -8.14 18.34
N THR A 24 -6.95 -7.29 18.50
CA THR A 24 -6.89 -5.99 17.87
C THR A 24 -6.03 -6.05 16.61
N PHE A 25 -6.53 -5.47 15.51
CA PHE A 25 -5.82 -5.45 14.23
C PHE A 25 -4.66 -4.44 14.25
N PHE A 26 -3.42 -4.91 14.09
CA PHE A 26 -2.23 -4.06 14.00
C PHE A 26 -1.62 -3.98 12.62
N GLY A 27 -2.17 -4.70 11.64
CA GLY A 27 -1.70 -4.62 10.26
C GLY A 27 -0.19 -4.87 10.12
N GLU A 28 0.32 -5.87 10.84
CA GLU A 28 1.73 -6.25 10.81
C GLU A 28 2.71 -5.20 11.40
N ILE A 29 2.21 -4.16 12.07
CA ILE A 29 2.99 -3.30 12.96
C ILE A 29 3.23 -4.09 14.26
N SER A 30 3.96 -5.20 14.17
CA SER A 30 4.31 -5.98 15.34
C SER A 30 5.58 -5.43 15.97
N VAL A 31 5.42 -4.86 17.17
CA VAL A 31 6.48 -4.49 18.13
C VAL A 31 7.38 -5.69 18.49
N THR A 32 6.95 -6.91 18.17
CA THR A 32 7.59 -8.19 18.50
C THR A 32 8.53 -8.74 17.44
N ASP A 33 8.62 -8.14 16.26
CA ASP A 33 9.76 -8.41 15.41
C ASP A 33 10.95 -7.66 16.05
N LYS A 34 11.99 -8.36 16.48
CA LYS A 34 13.21 -7.74 17.06
C LYS A 34 13.88 -6.74 16.11
N SER A 35 13.39 -6.63 14.87
CA SER A 35 13.77 -5.62 13.87
C SER A 35 12.78 -4.45 13.75
N GLY A 36 11.51 -4.58 14.18
CA GLY A 36 10.41 -3.69 13.79
C GLY A 36 10.35 -2.35 14.51
N GLY A 37 10.87 -2.27 15.73
CA GLY A 37 10.99 -1.02 16.48
C GLY A 37 12.23 -0.24 16.09
N ASN A 38 12.24 0.31 14.86
CA ASN A 38 13.09 1.41 14.34
C ASN A 38 13.41 1.31 12.83
N LEU A 39 12.82 0.37 12.06
CA LEU A 39 13.08 0.29 10.59
C LEU A 39 12.87 1.60 9.86
N PHE A 40 11.96 2.46 10.34
CA PHE A 40 11.70 3.74 9.70
C PHE A 40 12.94 4.64 9.71
N PHE A 41 13.62 4.70 10.84
CA PHE A 41 14.78 5.55 11.08
C PHE A 41 16.10 4.78 11.09
N ASP A 42 16.07 3.50 10.71
CA ASP A 42 17.23 2.64 10.76
C ASP A 42 18.32 3.16 9.81
N GLY A 43 19.51 3.38 10.36
CA GLY A 43 20.62 4.06 9.68
C GLY A 43 20.51 5.59 9.54
N HIS A 44 19.39 6.19 9.95
CA HIS A 44 19.16 7.65 9.86
C HIS A 44 19.34 8.39 11.19
N LEU A 45 19.07 7.73 12.32
CA LEU A 45 19.22 8.32 13.65
C LEU A 45 20.33 7.64 14.45
N THR A 46 21.22 8.46 14.98
CA THR A 46 22.25 8.07 15.95
C THR A 46 22.00 8.83 17.24
N ALA A 47 22.53 8.36 18.37
CA ALA A 47 22.42 9.06 19.66
C ALA A 47 22.97 10.51 19.63
N MET A 48 23.79 10.85 18.62
CA MET A 48 24.36 12.18 18.40
C MET A 48 23.53 13.06 17.43
N THR A 49 22.41 12.57 16.89
CA THR A 49 21.58 13.34 15.97
C THR A 49 20.91 14.49 16.72
N THR A 50 21.33 15.72 16.44
CA THR A 50 20.69 16.93 16.97
C THR A 50 19.30 17.13 16.36
N ILE A 51 18.44 17.90 17.01
CA ILE A 51 17.08 18.19 16.52
C ILE A 51 17.09 18.86 15.14
N GLN A 52 18.05 19.73 14.85
CA GLN A 52 18.17 20.34 13.53
C GLN A 52 18.52 19.30 12.45
N MET A 53 19.31 18.29 12.83
CA MET A 53 19.70 17.19 11.94
C MET A 53 18.59 16.14 11.81
N LEU A 54 17.71 16.02 12.81
CA LEU A 54 16.56 15.13 12.83
C LEU A 54 15.64 15.36 11.63
N ILE A 55 15.34 16.61 11.29
CA ILE A 55 14.44 16.90 10.15
C ILE A 55 15.06 16.48 8.83
N LYS A 56 16.34 16.81 8.61
CA LYS A 56 17.04 16.37 7.40
C LYS A 56 17.13 14.85 7.30
N GLN A 57 17.32 14.17 8.44
CA GLN A 57 17.34 12.70 8.47
C GLN A 57 15.95 12.10 8.29
N TYR A 58 14.90 12.77 8.78
CA TYR A 58 13.51 12.39 8.58
C TYR A 58 13.13 12.47 7.10
N GLU A 59 13.42 13.59 6.42
CA GLU A 59 13.16 13.74 4.98
C GLU A 59 13.88 12.66 4.16
N LYS A 60 15.13 12.36 4.50
CA LYS A 60 15.89 11.26 3.88
C LYS A 60 15.26 9.89 4.14
N ALA A 61 14.80 9.64 5.37
CA ALA A 61 14.12 8.41 5.72
C ALA A 61 12.82 8.25 4.91
N VAL A 62 12.00 9.30 4.83
CA VAL A 62 10.77 9.33 4.01
C VAL A 62 11.08 9.02 2.55
N ALA A 63 12.06 9.69 1.95
CA ALA A 63 12.46 9.44 0.57
C ALA A 63 12.93 8.00 0.35
N SER A 64 13.78 7.48 1.23
CA SER A 64 14.23 6.08 1.17
C SER A 64 13.07 5.08 1.26
N TRP A 65 12.06 5.39 2.08
CA TRP A 65 10.85 4.57 2.20
C TRP A 65 9.98 4.60 0.96
N HIS A 66 9.80 5.77 0.34
CA HIS A 66 9.11 5.87 -0.94
C HIS A 66 9.81 5.08 -2.04
N ASP A 67 11.14 5.14 -2.11
CA ASP A 67 11.90 4.33 -3.08
C ASP A 67 11.73 2.82 -2.84
N LYS A 68 11.75 2.38 -1.59
CA LYS A 68 11.49 0.97 -1.20
C LYS A 68 10.07 0.55 -1.56
N GLU A 69 9.09 1.41 -1.31
CA GLU A 69 7.68 1.18 -1.65
C GLU A 69 7.49 1.07 -3.17
N LEU A 70 8.04 2.02 -3.94
CA LEU A 70 8.00 2.00 -5.40
C LEU A 70 8.64 0.72 -5.96
N LYS A 71 9.78 0.30 -5.40
CA LYS A 71 10.42 -0.94 -5.80
C LYS A 71 9.54 -2.16 -5.48
N ALA A 72 8.92 -2.19 -4.30
CA ALA A 72 8.02 -3.27 -3.90
C ALA A 72 6.74 -3.34 -4.77
N ASP A 73 6.18 -2.20 -5.15
CA ASP A 73 5.03 -2.10 -6.06
C ASP A 73 5.40 -2.57 -7.47
N TYR A 74 6.57 -2.16 -7.96
CA TYR A 74 7.12 -2.63 -9.23
C TYR A 74 7.29 -4.15 -9.22
N ASP A 75 7.95 -4.70 -8.20
CA ASP A 75 8.19 -6.14 -8.10
C ASP A 75 6.87 -6.92 -7.98
N THR A 76 5.91 -6.40 -7.21
CA THR A 76 4.58 -7.02 -7.09
C THR A 76 3.84 -7.08 -8.42
N THR A 77 3.93 -6.02 -9.23
CA THR A 77 3.20 -5.93 -10.50
C THR A 77 3.89 -6.71 -11.61
N ASN A 78 5.23 -6.74 -11.60
CA ASN A 78 6.01 -7.20 -12.75
C ASN A 78 6.68 -8.55 -12.56
N THR A 79 6.55 -9.15 -11.38
CA THR A 79 7.06 -10.49 -11.13
C THR A 79 5.92 -11.42 -10.75
N THR A 80 5.93 -12.61 -11.35
CA THR A 80 5.02 -13.67 -10.97
C THR A 80 5.59 -14.37 -9.74
N PRO A 81 4.83 -14.52 -8.65
CA PRO A 81 5.29 -15.24 -7.49
C PRO A 81 5.56 -16.71 -7.83
N VAL A 82 6.68 -17.23 -7.33
CA VAL A 82 7.02 -18.66 -7.46
C VAL A 82 6.19 -19.44 -6.46
N LEU A 83 5.44 -20.43 -6.93
CA LEU A 83 4.63 -21.32 -6.10
C LEU A 83 5.51 -22.46 -5.54
N LYS A 84 5.30 -22.81 -4.27
CA LYS A 84 5.97 -23.93 -3.59
C LYS A 84 5.15 -25.21 -3.61
N THR A 85 3.85 -25.12 -3.88
CA THR A 85 2.93 -26.25 -3.93
C THR A 85 2.01 -26.13 -5.16
N PRO A 86 1.40 -27.24 -5.63
CA PRO A 86 0.39 -27.19 -6.68
C PRO A 86 -1.00 -26.74 -6.16
N SER A 87 -1.09 -26.17 -4.95
CA SER A 87 -2.37 -25.81 -4.31
C SER A 87 -3.11 -24.71 -5.09
N PRO A 88 -4.40 -24.90 -5.41
CA PRO A 88 -5.21 -23.83 -6.02
C PRO A 88 -5.30 -22.58 -5.13
N MET A 89 -5.31 -22.76 -3.82
CA MET A 89 -5.33 -21.67 -2.83
C MET A 89 -4.06 -20.82 -2.91
N GLU A 90 -2.91 -21.46 -3.12
CA GLU A 90 -1.64 -20.76 -3.27
C GLU A 90 -1.63 -19.94 -4.56
N LYS A 91 -2.09 -20.53 -5.67
CA LYS A 91 -2.23 -19.82 -6.95
C LYS A 91 -3.16 -18.62 -6.83
N GLN A 92 -4.31 -18.78 -6.18
CA GLN A 92 -5.25 -17.69 -5.92
C GLN A 92 -4.60 -16.58 -5.09
N ALA A 93 -3.94 -16.92 -3.98
CA ALA A 93 -3.25 -15.95 -3.13
C ALA A 93 -2.13 -15.20 -3.88
N GLY A 94 -1.38 -15.90 -4.74
CA GLY A 94 -0.33 -15.29 -5.58
C GLY A 94 -0.84 -14.23 -6.55
N ASN A 95 -2.06 -14.40 -7.04
CA ASN A 95 -2.71 -13.44 -7.93
C ASN A 95 -3.33 -12.26 -7.17
N LEU A 96 -3.84 -12.50 -5.95
CA LEU A 96 -4.55 -11.48 -5.16
C LEU A 96 -3.62 -10.59 -4.33
N TYR A 97 -2.63 -11.17 -3.65
CA TYR A 97 -1.83 -10.46 -2.67
C TYR A 97 -0.66 -9.68 -3.27
N THR A 98 -0.21 -8.67 -2.53
CA THR A 98 1.11 -8.06 -2.77
C THR A 98 2.19 -9.10 -2.55
N ARG A 99 3.37 -8.92 -3.19
CA ARG A 99 4.45 -9.91 -3.15
C ARG A 99 4.87 -10.25 -1.71
N ARG A 100 5.00 -9.24 -0.86
CA ARG A 100 5.39 -9.41 0.55
C ARG A 100 4.37 -10.23 1.33
N ILE A 101 3.08 -9.94 1.17
CA ILE A 101 2.04 -10.68 1.89
C ILE A 101 1.88 -12.10 1.34
N PHE A 102 2.01 -12.28 0.03
CA PHE A 102 2.02 -13.62 -0.57
C PHE A 102 3.13 -14.50 0.03
N MET A 103 4.35 -13.98 0.19
CA MET A 103 5.46 -14.76 0.78
C MET A 103 5.13 -15.25 2.19
N LYS A 104 4.54 -14.40 3.03
CA LYS A 104 4.12 -14.77 4.39
C LYS A 104 2.98 -15.77 4.41
N PHE A 105 1.97 -15.57 3.56
CA PHE A 105 0.91 -16.54 3.37
C PHE A 105 1.47 -17.90 2.91
N GLN A 106 2.42 -17.90 1.97
CA GLN A 106 3.05 -19.10 1.46
C GLN A 106 3.86 -19.83 2.54
N GLU A 107 4.56 -19.11 3.41
CA GLU A 107 5.25 -19.69 4.58
C GLU A 107 4.25 -20.37 5.53
N GLU A 108 3.15 -19.71 5.87
CA GLU A 108 2.09 -20.32 6.68
C GLU A 108 1.46 -21.55 5.99
N LEU A 109 1.25 -21.50 4.68
CA LEU A 109 0.68 -22.60 3.91
C LEU A 109 1.61 -23.81 3.85
N VAL A 110 2.90 -23.61 3.60
CA VAL A 110 3.89 -24.72 3.57
C VAL A 110 4.02 -25.36 4.95
N GLU A 111 3.99 -24.57 6.01
CA GLU A 111 4.06 -25.07 7.39
C GLU A 111 2.87 -25.97 7.75
N THR A 112 1.73 -25.88 7.07
CA THR A 112 0.60 -26.81 7.29
C THR A 112 0.98 -28.28 7.10
N LEU A 113 1.98 -28.58 6.26
CA LEU A 113 2.44 -29.95 6.00
C LEU A 113 2.96 -30.63 7.27
N ALA A 114 3.52 -29.86 8.21
CA ALA A 114 4.05 -30.36 9.47
C ALA A 114 3.06 -30.24 10.65
N ASN A 115 1.87 -29.66 10.42
CA ASN A 115 0.87 -29.34 11.45
C ASN A 115 -0.47 -30.03 11.14
N PRO A 116 -0.61 -31.35 11.35
CA PRO A 116 -1.87 -32.07 11.13
C PRO A 116 -3.00 -31.53 12.02
N ALA A 117 -4.21 -31.53 11.48
CA ALA A 117 -5.44 -31.18 12.19
C ALA A 117 -6.19 -32.45 12.62
N THR A 118 -6.37 -32.63 13.92
CA THR A 118 -7.14 -33.73 14.52
C THR A 118 -8.48 -33.21 15.01
N LYS A 119 -9.57 -33.83 14.57
CA LYS A 119 -10.93 -33.50 15.05
C LYS A 119 -11.05 -33.90 16.51
N VAL A 120 -11.49 -32.98 17.38
CA VAL A 120 -11.62 -33.22 18.83
C VAL A 120 -13.05 -33.10 19.35
N ASP A 121 -13.89 -32.31 18.67
CA ASP A 121 -15.32 -32.19 19.00
C ASP A 121 -16.12 -31.92 17.72
N ASP A 122 -17.37 -32.39 17.71
CA ASP A 122 -18.33 -32.21 16.62
C ASP A 122 -19.68 -31.79 17.18
N SER A 123 -19.78 -30.54 17.59
CA SER A 123 -21.01 -29.93 18.11
C SER A 123 -22.00 -29.54 16.99
N GLY A 124 -22.01 -30.31 15.89
CA GLY A 124 -22.88 -30.11 14.73
C GLY A 124 -22.37 -29.04 13.77
N THR A 125 -22.89 -27.81 13.88
CA THR A 125 -22.58 -26.69 12.96
C THR A 125 -21.13 -26.22 13.06
N ILE A 126 -20.51 -26.40 14.22
CA ILE A 126 -19.12 -26.04 14.47
C ILE A 126 -18.36 -27.32 14.82
N THR A 127 -17.33 -27.62 14.03
CA THR A 127 -16.38 -28.69 14.35
C THR A 127 -15.13 -28.07 14.97
N THR A 128 -14.67 -28.63 16.08
CA THR A 128 -13.43 -28.20 16.73
C THR A 128 -12.27 -29.12 16.38
N TYR A 129 -11.14 -28.52 16.02
CA TYR A 129 -9.90 -29.19 15.65
C TYR A 129 -8.77 -28.79 16.60
N ARG A 130 -7.94 -29.77 16.94
CA ARG A 130 -6.63 -29.59 17.56
C ARG A 130 -5.57 -29.68 16.47
N VAL A 131 -4.75 -28.64 16.34
CA VAL A 131 -3.66 -28.57 15.36
C VAL A 131 -2.33 -28.46 16.10
N ALA A 132 -1.41 -29.37 15.84
CA ALA A 132 -0.09 -29.38 16.49
C ALA A 132 0.98 -29.82 15.51
N LYS A 133 2.18 -29.23 15.64
CA LYS A 133 3.36 -29.70 14.89
C LYS A 133 3.76 -31.08 15.39
N PHE A 134 4.20 -31.97 14.49
CA PHE A 134 4.72 -33.28 14.88
C PHE A 134 5.76 -33.16 16.01
N GLY A 135 5.56 -33.91 17.10
CA GLY A 135 6.44 -33.90 18.28
C GLY A 135 6.33 -32.66 19.18
N GLN A 136 5.40 -31.72 18.93
CA GLN A 136 5.23 -30.49 19.72
C GLN A 136 3.80 -30.32 20.24
N ASP A 137 3.28 -31.34 20.91
CA ASP A 137 1.91 -31.35 21.44
C ASP A 137 1.61 -30.23 22.45
N HIS A 138 2.62 -29.77 23.19
CA HIS A 138 2.52 -28.67 24.15
C HIS A 138 2.28 -27.30 23.48
N LYS A 139 2.45 -27.18 22.16
CA LYS A 139 2.17 -25.96 21.38
C LYS A 139 0.89 -26.07 20.56
N ALA A 140 0.06 -27.08 20.83
CA ALA A 140 -1.17 -27.28 20.09
C ALA A 140 -2.09 -26.06 20.16
N ARG A 141 -2.77 -25.79 19.05
CA ARG A 141 -3.78 -24.74 18.92
C ARG A 141 -5.13 -25.34 18.60
N THR A 142 -6.16 -24.74 19.16
CA THR A 142 -7.55 -25.08 18.86
C THR A 142 -8.06 -24.19 17.74
N VAL A 143 -8.77 -24.80 16.79
CA VAL A 143 -9.44 -24.14 15.66
C VAL A 143 -10.90 -24.57 15.64
N SER A 144 -11.82 -23.62 15.71
CA SER A 144 -13.25 -23.83 15.51
C SER A 144 -13.60 -23.55 14.06
N PHE A 145 -14.26 -24.48 13.36
CA PHE A 145 -14.64 -24.32 11.96
C PHE A 145 -16.14 -24.51 11.76
N ASN A 146 -16.79 -23.48 11.22
CA ASN A 146 -18.17 -23.51 10.74
C ASN A 146 -18.18 -23.86 9.25
N SER A 147 -18.73 -25.03 8.93
CA SER A 147 -18.80 -25.54 7.56
C SER A 147 -19.79 -24.79 6.67
N PHE A 148 -20.84 -24.19 7.25
CA PHE A 148 -21.86 -23.44 6.50
C PHE A 148 -21.34 -22.08 6.08
N GLU A 149 -20.68 -21.37 6.99
CA GLU A 149 -20.10 -20.04 6.73
C GLU A 149 -18.70 -20.09 6.10
N MET A 150 -18.11 -21.29 5.99
CA MET A 150 -16.69 -21.48 5.64
C MET A 150 -15.75 -20.63 6.51
N LYS A 151 -16.10 -20.48 7.79
CA LYS A 151 -15.43 -19.58 8.74
C LYS A 151 -14.72 -20.38 9.82
N ALA A 152 -13.43 -20.12 9.98
CA ALA A 152 -12.57 -20.64 11.01
C ALA A 152 -12.06 -19.55 11.95
N SER A 153 -12.00 -19.86 13.24
CA SER A 153 -11.34 -19.02 14.25
C SER A 153 -10.30 -19.87 14.98
N CYS A 154 -9.14 -19.30 15.25
CA CYS A 154 -8.02 -20.00 15.87
C CYS A 154 -7.62 -19.32 17.17
N SER A 155 -7.34 -20.13 18.19
CA SER A 155 -6.78 -19.68 19.49
C SER A 155 -5.45 -18.92 19.39
N CYS A 156 -4.76 -18.94 18.23
CA CYS A 156 -3.57 -18.12 18.01
C CYS A 156 -3.89 -16.66 17.63
N GLN A 157 -5.12 -16.36 17.23
CA GLN A 157 -5.63 -15.02 16.88
C GLN A 157 -4.80 -14.27 15.84
N MET A 158 -4.07 -15.00 14.98
CA MET A 158 -3.14 -14.37 14.05
C MET A 158 -3.88 -13.62 12.95
N PHE A 159 -5.04 -14.10 12.50
CA PHE A 159 -5.82 -13.39 11.49
C PHE A 159 -6.42 -12.11 12.05
N GLU A 160 -6.90 -12.13 13.28
CA GLU A 160 -7.42 -10.97 14.00
C GLU A 160 -6.32 -9.91 14.20
N TYR A 161 -5.12 -10.36 14.57
CA TYR A 161 -3.96 -9.50 14.81
C TYR A 161 -3.31 -8.93 13.53
N SER A 162 -3.08 -9.76 12.50
CA SER A 162 -2.31 -9.39 11.30
C SER A 162 -3.14 -9.32 10.02
N GLY A 163 -4.34 -9.88 10.00
CA GLY A 163 -5.13 -10.05 8.78
C GLY A 163 -4.61 -11.12 7.82
N ILE A 164 -3.61 -11.91 8.23
CA ILE A 164 -3.07 -13.04 7.46
C ILE A 164 -3.50 -14.34 8.13
N ILE A 165 -4.07 -15.25 7.36
CA ILE A 165 -4.55 -16.53 7.86
C ILE A 165 -3.37 -17.41 8.32
N CYS A 166 -3.50 -18.04 9.50
CA CYS A 166 -2.42 -18.85 10.05
C CYS A 166 -2.42 -20.28 9.53
N ARG A 167 -1.26 -20.94 9.66
CA ARG A 167 -1.06 -22.37 9.39
C ARG A 167 -2.09 -23.28 10.07
N HIS A 168 -2.60 -22.92 11.25
CA HIS A 168 -3.58 -23.74 11.96
C HIS A 168 -4.93 -23.77 11.23
N ILE A 169 -5.41 -22.60 10.79
CA ILE A 169 -6.65 -22.51 10.02
C ILE A 169 -6.44 -23.18 8.65
N LEU A 170 -5.31 -22.91 8.00
CA LEU A 170 -5.00 -23.52 6.70
C LEU A 170 -4.91 -25.05 6.79
N ALA A 171 -4.40 -25.61 7.88
CA ALA A 171 -4.40 -27.07 8.11
C ALA A 171 -5.82 -27.64 8.21
N VAL A 172 -6.75 -26.93 8.87
CA VAL A 172 -8.17 -27.34 8.92
C VAL A 172 -8.83 -27.21 7.54
N PHE A 173 -8.56 -26.13 6.80
CA PHE A 173 -9.03 -25.97 5.42
C PHE A 173 -8.56 -27.11 4.53
N ARG A 174 -7.30 -27.51 4.64
CA ARG A 174 -6.76 -28.69 3.94
C ARG A 174 -7.49 -29.97 4.34
N ALA A 175 -7.72 -30.21 5.63
CA ALA A 175 -8.44 -31.38 6.11
C ALA A 175 -9.92 -31.42 5.67
N LYS A 176 -10.52 -30.25 5.42
CA LYS A 176 -11.89 -30.09 4.92
C LYS A 176 -11.99 -29.90 3.40
N ASN A 177 -10.89 -30.04 2.66
CA ASN A 177 -10.82 -29.84 1.21
C ASN A 177 -11.31 -28.45 0.74
N VAL A 178 -11.08 -27.40 1.53
CA VAL A 178 -11.27 -26.01 1.10
C VAL A 178 -10.10 -25.63 0.20
N LEU A 179 -10.34 -25.59 -1.11
CA LEU A 179 -9.28 -25.43 -2.12
C LEU A 179 -8.94 -23.98 -2.45
N THR A 180 -9.78 -23.03 -2.05
CA THR A 180 -9.61 -21.59 -2.28
C THR A 180 -9.81 -20.83 -0.99
N LEU A 181 -9.12 -19.71 -0.85
CA LEU A 181 -9.23 -18.85 0.32
C LEU A 181 -10.60 -18.15 0.27
N PRO A 182 -11.46 -18.32 1.29
CA PRO A 182 -12.74 -17.61 1.36
C PRO A 182 -12.54 -16.09 1.43
N SER A 183 -13.47 -15.33 0.86
CA SER A 183 -13.33 -13.87 0.68
C SER A 183 -13.18 -13.10 1.99
N GLN A 184 -13.78 -13.58 3.09
CA GLN A 184 -13.65 -12.97 4.41
C GLN A 184 -12.21 -12.99 4.95
N TYR A 185 -11.33 -13.85 4.41
CA TYR A 185 -9.90 -13.89 4.76
C TYR A 185 -9.03 -13.06 3.82
N VAL A 186 -9.61 -12.38 2.82
CA VAL A 186 -8.91 -11.54 1.85
C VAL A 186 -9.18 -10.08 2.18
N LEU A 187 -8.27 -9.45 2.93
CA LEU A 187 -8.39 -8.02 3.25
C LEU A 187 -7.84 -7.15 2.13
N LYS A 188 -8.61 -6.14 1.68
CA LYS A 188 -8.23 -5.21 0.60
C LYS A 188 -6.83 -4.62 0.78
N ARG A 189 -6.47 -4.25 2.02
CA ARG A 189 -5.14 -3.72 2.41
C ARG A 189 -3.97 -4.59 1.94
N TRP A 190 -4.17 -5.91 1.89
CA TRP A 190 -3.14 -6.89 1.54
C TRP A 190 -3.10 -7.23 0.06
N THR A 191 -4.10 -6.79 -0.69
CA THR A 191 -4.21 -7.09 -2.11
C THR A 191 -3.36 -6.14 -2.96
N ARG A 192 -3.05 -6.56 -4.19
CA ARG A 192 -2.43 -5.69 -5.22
C ARG A 192 -3.25 -4.42 -5.49
N ASN A 193 -4.55 -4.45 -5.20
CA ASN A 193 -5.49 -3.36 -5.37
C ASN A 193 -5.71 -2.53 -4.09
N ALA A 194 -4.76 -2.57 -3.14
CA ALA A 194 -4.87 -1.83 -1.89
C ALA A 194 -5.02 -0.31 -2.10
N LYS A 195 -4.39 0.23 -3.15
CA LYS A 195 -4.40 1.67 -3.50
C LYS A 195 -5.51 2.06 -4.47
N THR A 196 -6.23 1.10 -5.05
CA THR A 196 -7.31 1.40 -5.99
C THR A 196 -8.54 1.89 -5.21
N GLY A 197 -8.97 3.13 -5.50
CA GLY A 197 -10.16 3.73 -4.91
C GLY A 197 -11.36 2.80 -5.03
N ALA A 198 -12.24 2.80 -4.03
CA ALA A 198 -13.48 2.04 -4.08
C ALA A 198 -14.24 2.44 -5.35
N ALA A 199 -14.43 1.50 -6.27
CA ALA A 199 -15.43 1.67 -7.31
C ALA A 199 -16.79 1.76 -6.60
N VAL A 200 -17.36 2.96 -6.64
CA VAL A 200 -18.78 3.33 -6.54
C VAL A 200 -19.62 2.45 -5.60
N ASP A 201 -19.99 3.00 -4.46
CA ASP A 201 -21.33 2.77 -3.93
C ASP A 201 -21.98 4.11 -3.52
N GLU A 202 -23.28 4.16 -3.76
CA GLU A 202 -24.14 5.32 -3.90
C GLU A 202 -24.31 6.12 -2.59
N ARG A 203 -24.30 7.46 -2.73
CA ARG A 203 -24.85 8.48 -1.82
C ARG A 203 -24.12 8.75 -0.50
N ALA A 204 -23.16 9.67 -0.57
CA ALA A 204 -23.11 10.79 0.36
C ALA A 204 -22.51 12.02 -0.33
N SER A 205 -23.26 13.11 -0.24
CA SER A 205 -23.10 14.40 -0.88
C SER A 205 -21.77 15.12 -0.64
N ASP A 206 -21.39 15.87 -1.67
CA ASP A 206 -20.77 17.21 -1.62
C ASP A 206 -19.50 17.41 -0.78
N LEU A 207 -18.36 17.06 -1.37
CA LEU A 207 -17.15 17.88 -1.22
C LEU A 207 -16.37 17.87 -2.55
N PRO A 208 -15.92 19.02 -3.07
CA PRO A 208 -15.25 19.06 -4.36
C PRO A 208 -13.88 18.41 -4.22
N ASN A 209 -13.76 17.15 -4.65
CA ASN A 209 -12.48 16.49 -4.88
C ASN A 209 -11.79 17.15 -6.08
N ASN A 210 -11.28 18.36 -5.89
CA ASN A 210 -10.17 18.85 -6.70
C ASN A 210 -8.88 18.24 -6.14
N THR A 211 -8.66 16.97 -6.48
CA THR A 211 -7.32 16.42 -6.52
C THR A 211 -7.13 15.92 -7.94
N GLN A 212 -6.66 16.84 -8.79
CA GLN A 212 -6.00 16.56 -10.07
C GLN A 212 -5.43 15.14 -10.06
N GLU A 213 -6.03 14.22 -10.82
CA GLU A 213 -5.56 12.83 -10.94
C GLU A 213 -4.05 12.85 -11.21
N SER A 214 -3.26 12.47 -10.20
CA SER A 214 -1.81 12.57 -10.28
C SER A 214 -1.32 11.77 -11.49
N LEU A 215 -0.29 12.27 -12.17
CA LEU A 215 0.29 11.58 -13.33
C LEU A 215 0.58 10.11 -13.04
N ASN A 216 0.98 9.79 -11.80
CA ASN A 216 1.23 8.44 -11.33
C ASN A 216 -0.03 7.56 -11.30
N VAL A 217 -1.18 8.10 -10.89
CA VAL A 217 -2.46 7.36 -10.90
C VAL A 217 -2.88 7.05 -12.34
N ARG A 218 -2.82 8.03 -13.25
CA ARG A 218 -3.15 7.83 -14.67
C ARG A 218 -2.21 6.84 -15.35
N TYR A 219 -0.91 6.97 -15.08
CA TYR A 219 0.11 6.04 -15.61
C TYR A 219 -0.11 4.61 -15.10
N ASN A 220 -0.31 4.43 -13.80
CA ASN A 220 -0.51 3.10 -13.21
C ASN A 220 -1.80 2.44 -13.72
N ASN A 221 -2.88 3.20 -13.86
CA ASN A 221 -4.15 2.70 -14.41
C ASN A 221 -3.98 2.24 -15.87
N LEU A 222 -3.41 3.08 -16.73
CA LEU A 222 -3.15 2.74 -18.13
C LEU A 222 -2.23 1.52 -18.27
N ARG A 223 -1.19 1.46 -17.44
CA ARG A 223 -0.25 0.34 -17.42
C ARG A 223 -0.92 -0.97 -17.02
N GLN A 224 -1.75 -0.96 -15.99
CA GLN A 224 -2.45 -2.16 -15.54
C GLN A 224 -3.39 -2.70 -16.61
N GLU A 225 -4.10 -1.81 -17.29
CA GLU A 225 -5.02 -2.22 -18.37
C GLU A 225 -4.25 -2.73 -19.59
N ALA A 226 -3.12 -2.12 -19.93
CA ALA A 226 -2.22 -2.61 -20.97
C ALA A 226 -1.68 -4.02 -20.66
N ILE A 227 -1.35 -4.32 -19.39
CA ILE A 227 -0.88 -5.66 -19.00
C ILE A 227 -1.96 -6.71 -19.23
N LYS A 228 -3.20 -6.48 -18.77
CA LYS A 228 -4.32 -7.40 -19.02
C LYS A 228 -4.54 -7.61 -20.52
N TYR A 229 -4.47 -6.52 -21.28
CA TYR A 229 -4.65 -6.56 -22.73
C TYR A 229 -3.57 -7.39 -23.43
N VAL A 230 -2.32 -7.27 -23.01
CA VAL A 230 -1.19 -8.07 -23.52
C VAL A 230 -1.33 -9.55 -23.13
N GLU A 231 -1.73 -9.84 -21.89
CA GLU A 231 -1.95 -11.22 -21.41
C GLU A 231 -3.06 -11.92 -22.21
N GLU A 232 -4.15 -11.22 -22.54
CA GLU A 232 -5.22 -11.73 -23.41
C GLU A 232 -4.77 -11.85 -24.87
N GLY A 233 -4.08 -10.82 -25.37
CA GLY A 233 -3.53 -10.73 -26.71
C GLY A 233 -2.58 -11.87 -27.08
N ALA A 234 -1.77 -12.32 -26.12
CA ALA A 234 -0.73 -13.30 -26.34
C ALA A 234 -1.23 -14.76 -26.43
N LYS A 235 -2.53 -15.03 -26.23
CA LYS A 235 -3.07 -16.41 -26.16
C LYS A 235 -3.09 -17.16 -27.48
N SER A 236 -3.12 -16.46 -28.61
CA SER A 236 -3.05 -17.08 -29.94
C SER A 236 -2.55 -16.08 -30.98
N ILE A 237 -2.02 -16.57 -32.10
CA ILE A 237 -1.55 -15.71 -33.20
C ILE A 237 -2.67 -14.84 -33.78
N HIS A 238 -3.91 -15.36 -33.80
CA HIS A 238 -5.06 -14.63 -34.31
C HIS A 238 -5.43 -13.46 -33.38
N ILE A 239 -5.54 -13.72 -32.08
CA ILE A 239 -5.85 -12.68 -31.07
C ILE A 239 -4.69 -11.68 -30.97
N TYR A 240 -3.44 -12.12 -31.13
CA TYR A 240 -2.27 -11.25 -31.17
C TYR A 240 -2.36 -10.22 -32.30
N ASN A 241 -2.72 -10.65 -33.51
CA ASN A 241 -2.86 -9.74 -34.65
C ASN A 241 -3.98 -8.71 -34.39
N VAL A 242 -5.13 -9.15 -33.86
CA VAL A 242 -6.23 -8.26 -33.47
C VAL A 242 -5.78 -7.25 -32.40
N ALA A 243 -5.05 -7.71 -31.38
CA ALA A 243 -4.53 -6.86 -30.33
C ALA A 243 -3.50 -5.83 -30.85
N MET A 244 -2.64 -6.24 -31.77
CA MET A 244 -1.64 -5.35 -32.39
C MET A 244 -2.27 -4.28 -33.26
N ASP A 245 -3.30 -4.61 -34.03
CA ASP A 245 -4.02 -3.63 -34.85
C ASP A 245 -4.77 -2.61 -33.98
N ALA A 246 -5.41 -3.07 -32.91
CA ALA A 246 -6.05 -2.18 -31.94
C ALA A 246 -5.04 -1.26 -31.22
N LEU A 247 -3.84 -1.74 -30.89
CA LEU A 247 -2.77 -0.92 -30.29
C LEU A 247 -2.25 0.15 -31.28
N ARG A 248 -2.15 -0.18 -32.56
CA ARG A 248 -1.79 0.78 -33.61
C ARG A 248 -2.88 1.84 -33.78
N GLU A 249 -4.14 1.44 -33.77
CA GLU A 249 -5.28 2.36 -33.81
C GLU A 249 -5.31 3.28 -32.57
N ALA A 250 -5.12 2.72 -31.38
CA ALA A 250 -5.02 3.48 -30.14
C ALA A 250 -3.86 4.48 -30.16
N SER A 251 -2.70 4.08 -30.70
CA SER A 251 -1.53 4.96 -30.85
C SER A 251 -1.81 6.11 -31.83
N SER A 252 -2.50 5.83 -32.92
CA SER A 252 -2.96 6.86 -33.87
C SER A 252 -3.94 7.83 -33.21
N LYS A 253 -4.92 7.32 -32.45
CA LYS A 253 -5.87 8.14 -31.68
C LYS A 253 -5.16 9.01 -30.63
N LEU A 254 -4.12 8.51 -29.97
CA LEU A 254 -3.32 9.31 -29.03
C LEU A 254 -2.54 10.41 -29.74
N ALA A 255 -1.98 10.14 -30.93
CA ALA A 255 -1.33 11.16 -31.74
C ALA A 255 -2.32 12.24 -32.21
N ILE A 256 -3.54 11.84 -32.59
CA ILE A 256 -4.61 12.76 -32.96
C ILE A 256 -5.07 13.59 -31.75
N ALA A 257 -5.29 12.97 -30.59
CA ALA A 257 -5.68 13.67 -29.37
C ALA A 257 -4.62 14.67 -28.90
N LYS A 258 -3.33 14.32 -29.04
CA LYS A 258 -2.21 15.22 -28.79
C LYS A 258 -2.24 16.45 -29.73
N ASN A 259 -2.63 16.25 -30.99
CA ASN A 259 -2.74 17.30 -31.99
C ASN A 259 -4.06 18.11 -31.87
N GLN A 260 -5.13 17.54 -31.32
CA GLN A 260 -6.44 18.20 -31.10
C GLN A 260 -6.51 18.98 -29.79
N SER A 261 -5.68 18.65 -28.79
CA SER A 261 -5.45 19.55 -27.64
C SER A 261 -4.74 20.87 -28.03
N SER A 262 -4.42 21.03 -29.32
CA SER A 262 -3.92 22.24 -29.99
C SER A 262 -4.91 22.72 -31.09
N GLY A 263 -6.13 23.13 -30.70
CA GLY A 263 -7.12 23.97 -31.44
C GLY A 263 -7.85 23.33 -32.65
N PRO A 264 -9.02 23.84 -33.16
CA PRO A 264 -9.57 25.22 -33.07
C PRO A 264 -11.11 25.36 -32.88
N THR A 265 -11.60 26.54 -32.42
CA THR A 265 -13.04 26.92 -32.48
C THR A 265 -13.37 27.78 -33.71
N HIS A 266 -14.10 27.12 -34.61
CA HIS A 266 -15.04 27.52 -35.67
C HIS A 266 -15.36 28.98 -36.04
N GLY A 267 -15.46 29.16 -37.37
CA GLY A 267 -16.59 29.80 -38.07
C GLY A 267 -16.13 30.44 -39.40
N SER A 268 -16.76 30.32 -40.56
CA SER A 268 -17.93 29.59 -41.07
C SER A 268 -18.03 29.89 -42.59
N THR A 269 -18.66 28.99 -43.36
CA THR A 269 -19.50 29.30 -44.55
C THR A 269 -18.89 29.32 -45.97
N LEU A 270 -19.24 28.24 -46.70
CA LEU A 270 -19.70 28.08 -48.10
C LEU A 270 -18.75 28.20 -49.33
N SER A 271 -18.89 27.14 -50.16
CA SER A 271 -19.02 27.11 -51.63
C SER A 271 -17.80 26.80 -52.53
N ASN A 272 -17.91 25.62 -53.18
CA ASN A 272 -17.51 25.22 -54.54
C ASN A 272 -16.06 25.31 -55.04
N GLY A 273 -15.53 24.13 -55.42
CA GLY A 273 -15.08 23.86 -56.79
C GLY A 273 -13.59 24.00 -57.15
N ALA A 274 -13.03 22.88 -57.64
CA ALA A 274 -11.91 22.74 -58.58
C ALA A 274 -10.44 22.87 -58.10
N SER A 275 -9.74 21.74 -58.26
CA SER A 275 -8.37 21.48 -58.75
C SER A 275 -7.19 22.45 -58.60
N GLN A 276 -6.03 21.81 -58.35
CA GLN A 276 -4.64 22.14 -58.71
C GLN A 276 -3.74 22.92 -57.73
N GLU A 277 -2.79 22.16 -57.17
CA GLU A 277 -1.33 22.36 -57.12
C GLU A 277 -0.70 23.77 -57.00
N LEU A 278 0.17 23.86 -55.98
CA LEU A 278 1.55 24.42 -55.95
C LEU A 278 1.82 25.89 -55.50
N HIS A 279 2.85 25.96 -54.63
CA HIS A 279 3.69 27.08 -54.14
C HIS A 279 3.07 28.07 -53.14
N ALA A 280 3.42 28.09 -51.84
CA ALA A 280 4.68 28.14 -51.09
C ALA A 280 5.25 29.56 -50.87
N ALA A 281 5.52 29.83 -49.59
CA ALA A 281 6.41 30.84 -48.99
C ALA A 281 5.86 32.25 -48.75
N GLU A 282 5.10 32.42 -47.66
CA GLU A 282 5.21 33.55 -46.71
C GLU A 282 4.37 33.23 -45.45
N GLY A 283 5.02 32.90 -44.33
CA GLY A 283 4.27 32.61 -43.07
C GLY A 283 5.08 32.02 -41.92
N THR A 284 6.30 31.55 -42.15
CA THR A 284 7.07 30.76 -41.17
C THR A 284 7.60 31.56 -39.97
N GLN A 285 7.66 32.89 -40.04
CA GLN A 285 8.19 33.70 -38.93
C GLN A 285 7.16 33.93 -37.81
N THR A 286 5.88 34.12 -38.10
CA THR A 286 4.90 34.55 -37.07
C THR A 286 4.40 33.41 -36.19
N GLN A 287 4.32 32.17 -36.72
CA GLN A 287 3.86 30.99 -35.96
C GLN A 287 4.91 30.45 -34.97
N THR A 288 6.19 30.65 -35.24
CA THR A 288 7.28 30.14 -34.38
C THR A 288 7.40 30.95 -33.09
N TYR A 289 7.18 32.27 -33.15
CA TYR A 289 7.21 33.15 -31.97
C TYR A 289 6.04 32.91 -31.00
N GLN A 290 4.82 32.65 -31.50
CA GLN A 290 3.66 32.37 -30.64
C GLN A 290 3.72 30.99 -29.96
N SER A 291 4.37 30.00 -30.59
CA SER A 291 4.59 28.66 -30.02
C SER A 291 5.63 28.65 -28.89
N ALA A 292 6.65 29.51 -28.99
CA ALA A 292 7.63 29.71 -27.92
C ALA A 292 7.01 30.41 -26.71
N ASP A 293 6.24 31.49 -26.93
CA ASP A 293 5.59 32.28 -25.87
C ASP A 293 4.59 31.45 -25.04
N MET A 294 3.82 30.57 -25.69
CA MET A 294 2.89 29.65 -24.99
C MET A 294 3.61 28.59 -24.13
N LYS A 295 4.77 28.11 -24.58
CA LYS A 295 5.62 27.19 -23.79
C LYS A 295 6.27 27.91 -22.63
N GLU A 296 6.76 29.13 -22.84
CA GLU A 296 7.31 30.02 -21.82
C GLU A 296 6.29 30.25 -20.71
N LYS A 297 5.04 30.54 -21.08
CA LYS A 297 3.93 30.76 -20.13
C LYS A 297 3.59 29.51 -19.32
N LYS A 298 3.60 28.33 -19.95
CA LYS A 298 3.37 27.03 -19.26
C LYS A 298 4.49 26.70 -18.28
N ILE A 299 5.73 27.02 -18.65
CA ILE A 299 6.90 26.86 -17.79
C ILE A 299 6.76 27.79 -16.58
N GLN A 300 6.45 29.06 -16.79
CA GLN A 300 6.23 30.03 -15.71
C GLN A 300 5.11 29.60 -14.75
N GLU A 301 4.02 29.06 -15.28
CA GLU A 301 2.89 28.58 -14.47
C GLU A 301 3.29 27.36 -13.60
N MET A 302 4.00 26.37 -14.17
CA MET A 302 4.52 25.24 -13.39
C MET A 302 5.60 25.66 -12.39
N THR A 303 6.44 26.63 -12.73
CA THR A 303 7.43 27.19 -11.82
C THR A 303 6.76 27.87 -10.62
N ALA A 304 5.69 28.64 -10.86
CA ALA A 304 4.92 29.26 -9.78
C ALA A 304 4.21 28.23 -8.88
N GLU A 305 3.66 27.16 -9.46
CA GLU A 305 3.09 26.05 -8.67
C GLU A 305 4.15 25.34 -7.83
N LEU A 306 5.34 25.10 -8.40
CA LEU A 306 6.46 24.47 -7.70
C LEU A 306 6.94 25.36 -6.54
N GLU A 307 7.04 26.68 -6.76
CA GLU A 307 7.39 27.65 -5.72
C GLU A 307 6.35 27.67 -4.59
N ASN A 308 5.05 27.59 -4.93
CA ASN A 308 3.98 27.54 -3.93
C ASN A 308 4.06 26.26 -3.08
N ILE A 309 4.26 25.09 -3.70
CA ILE A 309 4.44 23.82 -3.00
C ILE A 309 5.69 23.87 -2.11
N ASN A 310 6.79 24.42 -2.63
CA ASN A 310 8.02 24.55 -1.87
C ASN A 310 7.85 25.50 -0.67
N HIS A 311 7.11 26.60 -0.85
CA HIS A 311 6.77 27.52 0.23
C HIS A 311 5.94 26.83 1.31
N ARG A 312 4.90 26.07 0.94
CA ARG A 312 4.12 25.25 1.88
C ARG A 312 5.00 24.25 2.62
N SER A 313 5.93 23.60 1.93
CA SER A 313 6.89 22.67 2.52
C SER A 313 7.76 23.36 3.59
N GLU A 314 8.30 24.53 3.30
CA GLU A 314 9.10 25.31 4.27
C GLU A 314 8.29 25.78 5.48
N VAL A 315 7.01 26.12 5.29
CA VAL A 315 6.10 26.44 6.41
C VAL A 315 5.91 25.22 7.31
N TYR A 316 5.66 24.03 6.73
CA TYR A 316 5.57 22.79 7.52
C TYR A 316 6.88 22.47 8.24
N ARG A 317 8.02 22.67 7.57
CA ARG A 317 9.35 22.46 8.13
C ARG A 317 9.62 23.38 9.32
N SER A 318 9.22 24.65 9.19
CA SER A 318 9.34 25.67 10.25
C SER A 318 8.45 25.34 11.44
N ASN A 319 7.21 24.91 11.21
CA ASN A 319 6.30 24.49 12.28
C ASN A 319 6.83 23.25 13.01
N LEU A 320 7.35 22.27 12.28
CA LEU A 320 7.96 21.08 12.87
C LEU A 320 9.19 21.43 13.71
N LEU A 321 10.05 22.33 13.24
CA LEU A 321 11.19 22.85 14.02
C LEU A 321 10.73 23.48 15.33
N ALA A 322 9.67 24.28 15.31
CA ALA A 322 9.13 24.91 16.51
C ALA A 322 8.64 23.87 17.52
N VAL A 323 7.86 22.88 17.08
CA VAL A 323 7.37 21.79 17.94
C VAL A 323 8.53 20.99 18.54
N LEU A 324 9.57 20.68 17.73
CA LEU A 324 10.72 19.94 18.22
C LEU A 324 11.53 20.75 19.25
N LYS A 325 11.65 22.06 19.07
CA LYS A 325 12.32 22.95 20.03
C LYS A 325 11.57 22.98 21.37
N ASP A 326 10.23 23.05 21.32
CA ASP A 326 9.38 22.97 22.52
C ASP A 326 9.58 21.63 23.24
N ILE A 327 9.63 20.51 22.50
CA ILE A 327 9.89 19.18 23.06
C ILE A 327 11.26 19.14 23.75
N GLU A 328 12.29 19.74 23.15
CA GLU A 328 13.63 19.79 23.74
C GLU A 328 13.67 20.60 25.04
N GLU A 329 12.96 21.73 25.08
CA GLU A 329 12.85 22.55 26.27
C GLU A 329 12.11 21.80 27.40
N GLN A 330 11.04 21.08 27.06
CA GLN A 330 10.33 20.23 28.02
C GLN A 330 11.21 19.07 28.53
N LYS A 331 12.00 18.45 27.65
CA LYS A 331 12.98 17.43 28.03
C LYS A 331 14.04 17.99 28.99
N LEU A 332 14.55 19.18 28.74
CA LEU A 332 15.53 19.83 29.61
C LEU A 332 14.91 20.14 30.99
N LYS A 333 13.68 20.69 31.02
CA LYS A 333 12.91 20.94 32.24
C LYS A 333 12.69 19.66 33.05
N LEU A 334 12.32 18.56 32.40
CA LEU A 334 12.17 17.24 33.03
C LEU A 334 13.49 16.72 33.58
N SER A 335 14.59 16.85 32.83
CA SER A 335 15.92 16.42 33.29
C SER A 335 16.35 17.14 34.55
N VAL A 336 16.14 18.46 34.62
CA VAL A 336 16.43 19.26 35.83
C VAL A 336 15.56 18.82 37.01
N LYS A 337 14.26 18.61 36.78
CA LYS A 337 13.34 18.11 37.84
C LYS A 337 13.78 16.75 38.38
N VAL A 338 14.19 15.83 37.50
CA VAL A 338 14.70 14.50 37.89
C VAL A 338 16.00 14.63 38.67
N GLN A 339 16.90 15.52 38.26
CA GLN A 339 18.17 15.74 38.94
C GLN A 339 17.98 16.37 40.33
N ASN A 340 17.06 17.33 40.46
CA ASN A 340 16.68 17.92 41.74
C ASN A 340 16.03 16.88 42.67
N ALA A 341 15.12 16.06 42.15
CA ALA A 341 14.50 14.97 42.92
C ALA A 341 15.52 13.93 43.41
N ARG A 342 16.57 13.66 42.62
CA ARG A 342 17.68 12.78 43.03
C ARG A 342 18.57 13.39 44.12
N LEU A 343 18.75 14.72 44.11
CA LEU A 343 19.51 15.42 45.14
C LEU A 343 18.72 15.46 46.46
N SER A 344 17.42 15.73 46.41
CA SER A 344 16.54 15.74 47.59
C SER A 344 16.28 14.35 48.21
N LEU A 345 16.62 13.26 47.50
CA LEU A 345 16.58 11.89 48.04
C LEU A 345 17.92 11.46 48.67
N LYS A 346 18.97 12.28 48.55
CA LYS A 346 20.30 12.04 49.13
C LYS A 346 20.58 12.85 50.40
N GLU A 347 19.75 13.85 50.69
CA GLU A 347 19.61 14.49 52.01
C GLU A 347 18.59 13.71 52.83
#